data_AF-S8AGC2-F1
#
_entry.id   AF-S8AGC2-F1
#
_cell.length_a   1.000
_cell.length_b   1.000
_cell.length_c   1.000
_cell.angle_alpha   90.00
_cell.angle_beta   90.00
_cell.angle_gamma   90.00
#
_symmetry.space_group_name_H-M   'P 1'
#
loop_
_entity.id
_entity.type
_entity.pdbx_description
1 polymer ?
#
loop_
_entity_poly.entity_id
_entity_poly.type
_entity_poly.pdbx_seq_one_letter_code
_entity_poly.pdbx_strand_id
1 'polypeptide(L)'
;MVSLNFSRLGILIVIFTFLCFSGWRLSHSGQVSDINIGNLSGSGHIIDSHGNIIQGVPPIHDTAHKHDYNADVPVKPPAGAKNVDDDDADPDELGSDLGVGDGSKGRPIGDKRVYVTVTETVKEIETTTVFRDQPKEVTPAPKPEDAAKTDDTPKPKGTSSIKRDFERYHGLVENYQEKLTEQDQKILKEVKAKSTRQDRIKRMYDLNGADQWLKFILDQDDSAMPPLTKFTQEFIYKWQHPDPSECADRKFLVLHHNWDGNGLGTVVHGTGWILGLAIRLNRILIYDDEASPGQNFLEEKCMTDGRRSLDCIFESFSSCSSAQHLRDGNHIKLRSYWRVPEDLDMSTSAVPPLLGQLLKNDFPDMHYDAIKYWWRTQAAAYMMRMNGPALQRLKALRLEDGLHSATTHDAAGQVVPAPVPYPLPDGSFSMHVRHGDKGIEMELIPFRKYVDRAEEFAAMNMIMTRKTCFISTEDQGVLDEAKQIGNAWISPNTTSNENWTWVWSNIPRINGGPVEQLNKFGNRTDMTIKWMQQLFFAIEAPNVVGTRGSGWNRMIDELRCIWVDCRTPYMEVGPFEDWVHYNF
;
A
#
# COMPACT_ATOMS: atom_id res chain seq x y z
N MET A 1 37.07 -78.87 -14.32
CA MET A 1 38.13 -77.89 -14.62
C MET A 1 37.64 -76.53 -14.16
N VAL A 2 38.38 -75.96 -13.21
CA VAL A 2 38.11 -74.72 -12.48
C VAL A 2 38.66 -73.54 -13.27
N SER A 3 37.93 -72.41 -13.35
CA SER A 3 38.50 -71.04 -13.30
C SER A 3 37.42 -69.94 -13.38
N LEU A 4 37.67 -68.83 -12.64
CA LEU A 4 37.14 -67.45 -12.76
C LEU A 4 35.71 -67.20 -12.22
N ASN A 5 35.38 -66.16 -11.44
CA ASN A 5 35.93 -64.80 -11.32
C ASN A 5 35.63 -64.21 -9.91
N PHE A 6 36.65 -63.87 -9.13
CA PHE A 6 36.51 -63.17 -7.82
C PHE A 6 36.61 -61.63 -7.92
N SER A 7 36.62 -61.08 -9.13
CA SER A 7 36.92 -59.67 -9.41
C SER A 7 35.70 -58.73 -9.47
N ARG A 8 34.48 -59.23 -9.24
CA ARG A 8 33.24 -58.39 -9.29
C ARG A 8 32.66 -58.04 -7.92
N LEU A 9 33.11 -58.66 -6.84
CA LEU A 9 32.61 -58.37 -5.49
C LEU A 9 33.32 -57.16 -4.82
N GLY A 10 34.58 -56.89 -5.20
CA GLY A 10 35.35 -55.77 -4.62
C GLY A 10 34.90 -54.38 -5.10
N ILE A 11 34.40 -54.27 -6.32
CA ILE A 11 34.00 -52.97 -6.91
C ILE A 11 32.63 -52.51 -6.37
N LEU A 12 31.73 -53.44 -6.05
CA LEU A 12 30.42 -53.13 -5.44
C LEU A 12 30.54 -52.63 -4.00
N ILE A 13 31.52 -53.13 -3.24
CA ILE A 13 31.76 -52.70 -1.86
C ILE A 13 32.34 -51.27 -1.82
N VAL A 14 33.24 -50.90 -2.75
CA VAL A 14 33.82 -49.55 -2.81
C VAL A 14 32.79 -48.50 -3.22
N ILE A 15 31.86 -48.83 -4.14
CA ILE A 15 30.80 -47.90 -4.58
C ILE A 15 29.73 -47.71 -3.49
N PHE A 16 29.38 -48.76 -2.74
CA PHE A 16 28.42 -48.64 -1.63
C PHE A 16 29.02 -47.84 -0.44
N THR A 17 30.33 -47.97 -0.19
CA THR A 17 31.01 -47.22 0.87
C THR A 17 31.12 -45.73 0.54
N PHE A 18 31.32 -45.36 -0.74
CA PHE A 18 31.34 -43.96 -1.17
C PHE A 18 29.96 -43.29 -1.15
N LEU A 19 28.89 -44.02 -1.47
CA LEU A 19 27.52 -43.49 -1.43
C LEU A 19 27.00 -43.32 0.00
N CYS A 20 27.37 -44.20 0.94
CA CYS A 20 27.03 -44.03 2.36
C CYS A 20 27.84 -42.92 3.06
N PHE A 21 29.09 -42.67 2.66
CA PHE A 21 29.92 -41.60 3.23
C PHE A 21 29.53 -40.19 2.74
N SER A 22 28.90 -40.10 1.56
CA SER A 22 28.43 -38.84 0.97
C SER A 22 27.10 -38.35 1.54
N GLY A 23 26.22 -39.26 2.00
CA GLY A 23 24.94 -38.91 2.64
C GLY A 23 25.05 -38.52 4.12
N TRP A 24 26.09 -38.98 4.82
CA TRP A 24 26.28 -38.67 6.25
C TRP A 24 26.95 -37.30 6.49
N ARG A 25 27.71 -36.78 5.52
CA ARG A 25 28.42 -35.49 5.61
C ARG A 25 27.55 -34.25 5.30
N LEU A 26 26.27 -34.43 4.95
CA LEU A 26 25.31 -33.35 4.68
C LEU A 26 24.25 -33.17 5.79
N SER A 27 24.35 -33.90 6.91
CA SER A 27 23.34 -33.86 7.97
C SER A 27 23.79 -33.15 9.25
N HIS A 28 25.04 -33.20 9.69
CA HIS A 28 25.43 -32.63 11.01
C HIS A 28 26.87 -32.12 11.00
N SER A 29 27.08 -30.80 10.98
CA SER A 29 28.11 -30.10 11.79
C SER A 29 28.28 -28.64 11.34
N GLY A 30 27.71 -27.73 12.12
CA GLY A 30 28.13 -26.33 12.21
C GLY A 30 28.30 -25.97 13.68
N GLN A 31 29.21 -26.66 14.38
CA GLN A 31 29.77 -26.19 15.65
C GLN A 31 30.91 -25.22 15.31
N VAL A 32 30.69 -23.94 15.59
CA VAL A 32 31.76 -22.94 15.65
C VAL A 32 32.22 -22.87 17.10
N SER A 33 33.54 -22.96 17.27
CA SER A 33 34.26 -22.82 18.54
C SER A 33 34.44 -21.35 18.89
N ASP A 34 33.96 -20.94 20.06
CA ASP A 34 34.30 -19.66 20.68
C ASP A 34 35.53 -19.79 21.56
N ILE A 35 36.64 -19.18 21.14
CA ILE A 35 37.68 -18.63 22.02
C ILE A 35 38.11 -17.29 21.42
N ASN A 36 37.58 -16.19 21.94
CA ASN A 36 38.39 -15.07 22.42
C ASN A 36 37.55 -14.11 23.26
N ILE A 37 37.97 -14.00 24.52
CA ILE A 37 37.39 -13.21 25.59
C ILE A 37 37.73 -11.74 25.36
N GLY A 38 36.69 -10.90 25.27
CA GLY A 38 36.76 -9.45 25.44
C GLY A 38 35.70 -9.02 26.45
N ASN A 39 36.14 -8.78 27.69
CA ASN A 39 35.34 -8.29 28.80
C ASN A 39 34.63 -6.96 28.48
N LEU A 40 33.30 -6.91 28.64
CA LEU A 40 32.58 -5.70 29.08
C LEU A 40 31.35 -6.14 29.89
N SER A 41 31.39 -5.85 31.19
CA SER A 41 30.39 -6.17 32.20
C SER A 41 29.23 -5.16 32.19
N GLY A 42 27.99 -5.63 32.23
CA GLY A 42 26.81 -4.81 32.49
C GLY A 42 25.53 -5.63 32.58
N SER A 43 25.32 -6.36 33.68
CA SER A 43 24.10 -7.15 33.92
C SER A 43 23.06 -6.32 34.68
N GLY A 44 22.01 -5.88 33.99
CA GLY A 44 20.75 -5.44 34.60
C GLY A 44 19.76 -6.62 34.67
N HIS A 45 19.20 -6.89 35.84
CA HIS A 45 18.13 -7.89 36.01
C HIS A 45 16.76 -7.23 35.87
N ILE A 46 15.86 -7.82 35.07
CA ILE A 46 14.44 -7.45 35.05
C ILE A 46 13.68 -8.46 35.91
N ILE A 47 12.88 -7.92 36.84
CA ILE A 47 12.03 -8.67 37.75
C ILE A 47 10.60 -8.55 37.21
N ASP A 48 9.87 -9.66 37.10
CA ASP A 48 8.47 -9.62 36.69
C ASP A 48 7.55 -9.04 37.79
N SER A 49 6.27 -8.85 37.46
CA SER A 49 5.26 -8.33 38.39
C SER A 49 5.00 -9.21 39.63
N HIS A 50 5.67 -10.37 39.73
CA HIS A 50 5.60 -11.31 40.84
C HIS A 50 6.93 -11.47 41.60
N GLY A 51 7.96 -10.70 41.26
CA GLY A 51 9.23 -10.74 41.99
C GLY A 51 10.21 -11.81 41.51
N ASN A 52 9.95 -12.50 40.39
CA ASN A 52 10.80 -13.58 39.92
C ASN A 52 11.85 -13.09 38.92
N ILE A 53 13.06 -13.65 39.03
CA ILE A 53 14.15 -13.45 38.08
C ILE A 53 13.90 -14.37 36.89
N ILE A 54 13.58 -13.81 35.73
CA ILE A 54 13.41 -14.57 34.49
C ILE A 54 14.77 -14.66 33.79
N GLN A 55 15.31 -15.88 33.65
CA GLN A 55 16.51 -16.17 32.86
C GLN A 55 16.10 -16.66 31.47
N GLY A 56 16.50 -15.96 30.40
CA GLY A 56 16.45 -16.46 29.03
C GLY A 56 15.31 -15.93 28.16
N VAL A 57 15.45 -14.69 27.67
CA VAL A 57 14.76 -14.21 26.46
C VAL A 57 15.85 -13.60 25.57
N PRO A 58 15.98 -13.98 24.28
CA PRO A 58 16.94 -13.32 23.39
C PRO A 58 16.51 -11.87 23.12
N PRO A 59 17.46 -10.95 22.90
CA PRO A 59 17.18 -9.52 22.87
C PRO A 59 16.30 -9.14 21.67
N ILE A 60 15.37 -8.23 21.94
CA ILE A 60 14.66 -7.41 20.96
C ILE A 60 15.72 -6.73 20.07
N HIS A 61 15.60 -6.91 18.76
CA HIS A 61 16.50 -6.32 17.78
C HIS A 61 16.51 -4.80 17.89
N ASP A 62 17.69 -4.27 18.22
CA ASP A 62 18.09 -2.88 18.06
C ASP A 62 18.19 -2.57 16.55
N THR A 63 17.40 -1.61 16.05
CA THR A 63 17.35 -1.20 14.63
C THR A 63 18.42 -0.17 14.27
N ALA A 64 19.64 -0.36 14.78
CA ALA A 64 20.81 0.46 14.42
C ALA A 64 21.81 -0.33 13.56
N HIS A 65 21.47 -0.60 12.31
CA HIS A 65 22.46 -1.04 11.32
C HIS A 65 23.02 0.15 10.54
N LYS A 66 24.22 0.59 10.95
CA LYS A 66 25.17 1.30 10.08
C LYS A 66 25.79 0.28 9.14
N HIS A 67 25.75 0.54 7.83
CA HIS A 67 26.53 -0.23 6.86
C HIS A 67 27.60 0.67 6.23
N ASP A 68 28.86 0.37 6.56
CA ASP A 68 30.04 0.72 5.77
C ASP A 68 30.12 -0.23 4.57
N TYR A 69 30.25 0.32 3.36
CA TYR A 69 30.69 -0.42 2.18
C TYR A 69 31.96 0.19 1.61
N ASN A 70 33.07 -0.51 1.84
CA ASN A 70 34.31 -0.39 1.07
C ASN A 70 34.72 -1.81 0.65
N ALA A 71 34.62 -2.11 -0.65
CA ALA A 71 35.33 -3.22 -1.27
C ALA A 71 35.45 -2.96 -2.78
N ASP A 72 36.60 -2.41 -3.19
CA ASP A 72 37.07 -2.35 -4.57
C ASP A 72 37.63 -3.71 -5.00
N VAL A 73 37.08 -4.33 -6.05
CA VAL A 73 37.81 -5.26 -6.95
C VAL A 73 37.20 -5.18 -8.37
N PRO A 74 37.98 -4.90 -9.43
CA PRO A 74 37.46 -4.83 -10.79
C PRO A 74 37.56 -6.19 -11.53
N VAL A 75 36.48 -6.57 -12.23
CA VAL A 75 36.46 -7.68 -13.19
C VAL A 75 36.50 -7.13 -14.62
N LYS A 76 37.36 -7.72 -15.45
CA LYS A 76 37.63 -7.33 -16.85
C LYS A 76 36.74 -8.13 -17.81
N PRO A 77 36.10 -7.53 -18.84
CA PRO A 77 35.31 -8.29 -19.81
C PRO A 77 36.17 -8.84 -20.96
N PRO A 78 35.75 -9.94 -21.61
CA PRO A 78 36.47 -10.54 -22.74
C PRO A 78 36.18 -9.82 -24.06
N ALA A 79 37.14 -9.90 -24.97
CA ALA A 79 37.15 -9.24 -26.27
C ALA A 79 36.59 -10.15 -27.39
N GLY A 80 35.81 -9.54 -28.30
CA GLY A 80 35.80 -9.91 -29.72
C GLY A 80 34.44 -10.34 -30.31
N ALA A 81 33.87 -9.49 -31.16
CA ALA A 81 33.10 -9.88 -32.36
C ALA A 81 33.03 -8.68 -33.33
N LYS A 82 32.84 -9.00 -34.62
CA LYS A 82 33.24 -8.24 -35.81
C LYS A 82 32.14 -7.30 -36.35
N ASN A 83 32.58 -6.28 -37.09
CA ASN A 83 31.78 -5.44 -37.99
C ASN A 83 31.10 -6.27 -39.09
N VAL A 84 29.84 -5.97 -39.37
CA VAL A 84 29.17 -6.12 -40.68
C VAL A 84 28.22 -4.92 -40.83
N ASP A 85 28.31 -4.25 -41.99
CA ASP A 85 27.47 -3.14 -42.43
C ASP A 85 26.15 -3.62 -43.07
N ASP A 86 25.23 -2.67 -43.24
CA ASP A 86 24.06 -2.59 -44.13
C ASP A 86 22.64 -2.86 -43.55
N ASP A 87 21.93 -1.74 -43.36
CA ASP A 87 20.58 -1.38 -43.84
C ASP A 87 19.39 -2.35 -43.66
N ASP A 88 18.59 -2.08 -42.61
CA ASP A 88 17.12 -1.90 -42.62
C ASP A 88 16.58 -2.07 -41.18
N ALA A 89 16.24 -0.96 -40.51
CA ALA A 89 15.85 -0.96 -39.10
C ALA A 89 14.32 -1.06 -38.92
N ASP A 90 13.87 -2.28 -38.60
CA ASP A 90 12.59 -2.58 -37.95
C ASP A 90 12.68 -2.22 -36.44
N PRO A 91 11.66 -1.61 -35.80
CA PRO A 91 11.76 -1.12 -34.44
C PRO A 91 11.29 -2.17 -33.42
N ASP A 92 11.85 -3.37 -33.46
CA ASP A 92 11.60 -4.44 -32.47
C ASP A 92 12.94 -4.99 -31.98
N GLU A 93 13.58 -4.29 -31.04
CA GLU A 93 14.52 -4.83 -30.04
C GLU A 93 15.27 -3.68 -29.36
N LEU A 94 14.73 -3.13 -28.27
CA LEU A 94 15.54 -2.45 -27.27
C LEU A 94 15.05 -2.87 -25.89
N GLY A 95 15.89 -3.69 -25.25
CA GLY A 95 15.73 -4.14 -23.87
C GLY A 95 15.55 -2.97 -22.90
N SER A 96 14.67 -3.19 -21.93
CA SER A 96 14.44 -2.33 -20.79
C SER A 96 15.65 -2.38 -19.84
N ASP A 97 16.68 -1.61 -20.14
CA ASP A 97 17.72 -1.25 -19.17
C ASP A 97 17.25 0.00 -18.41
N LEU A 98 16.50 -0.22 -17.34
CA LEU A 98 16.43 0.72 -16.21
C LEU A 98 17.35 0.19 -15.11
N GLY A 99 18.65 0.35 -15.35
CA GLY A 99 19.65 0.29 -14.31
C GLY A 99 19.42 1.43 -13.32
N VAL A 100 19.22 1.08 -12.05
CA VAL A 100 19.28 1.98 -10.90
C VAL A 100 20.60 2.74 -10.97
N GLY A 101 20.53 4.06 -11.23
CA GLY A 101 21.71 4.90 -11.40
C GLY A 101 22.56 4.95 -10.13
N ASP A 102 23.84 4.63 -10.28
CA ASP A 102 24.85 4.81 -9.26
C ASP A 102 25.19 6.31 -9.11
N GLY A 103 25.01 6.81 -7.89
CA GLY A 103 25.38 8.18 -7.53
C GLY A 103 26.89 8.36 -7.64
N SER A 104 27.38 8.88 -8.76
CA SER A 104 28.76 9.30 -8.90
C SER A 104 29.02 10.61 -8.14
N LYS A 105 30.11 10.58 -7.37
CA LYS A 105 30.49 11.48 -6.28
C LYS A 105 30.86 12.88 -6.77
N GLY A 106 30.13 13.89 -6.33
CA GLY A 106 30.58 15.29 -6.34
C GLY A 106 31.71 15.52 -5.33
N ARG A 107 32.78 16.20 -5.75
CA ARG A 107 33.93 16.59 -4.92
C ARG A 107 33.50 17.55 -3.79
N PRO A 108 34.01 17.42 -2.55
CA PRO A 108 33.69 18.37 -1.49
C PRO A 108 34.49 19.67 -1.66
N ILE A 109 33.77 20.79 -1.77
CA ILE A 109 34.29 22.13 -1.50
C ILE A 109 34.26 22.30 0.02
N GLY A 110 35.40 22.67 0.60
CA GLY A 110 35.61 22.70 2.04
C GLY A 110 34.72 23.70 2.76
N ASP A 111 34.13 23.25 3.86
CA ASP A 111 33.32 24.11 4.72
C ASP A 111 33.85 24.13 6.16
N LYS A 112 34.10 25.35 6.63
CA LYS A 112 34.62 25.68 7.96
C LYS A 112 33.50 25.53 8.98
N ARG A 113 33.62 24.56 9.89
CA ARG A 113 32.70 24.46 11.04
C ARG A 113 33.20 25.35 12.18
N VAL A 114 32.36 26.32 12.54
CA VAL A 114 32.43 27.07 13.80
C VAL A 114 31.62 26.28 14.82
N TYR A 115 32.24 25.91 15.95
CA TYR A 115 31.53 25.29 17.07
C TYR A 115 30.99 26.39 17.99
N VAL A 116 29.68 26.40 18.22
CA VAL A 116 29.04 27.18 19.29
C VAL A 116 28.66 26.20 20.38
N THR A 117 29.30 26.33 21.55
CA THR A 117 28.96 25.57 22.75
C THR A 117 27.87 26.33 23.50
N VAL A 118 26.69 25.74 23.63
CA VAL A 118 25.63 26.21 24.53
C VAL A 118 25.68 25.34 25.78
N THR A 119 25.96 25.96 26.93
CA THR A 119 25.97 25.31 28.24
C THR A 119 24.65 25.64 28.93
N GLU A 120 23.77 24.66 29.10
CA GLU A 120 22.52 24.83 29.83
C GLU A 120 22.64 24.15 31.21
N THR A 121 22.34 24.89 32.26
CA THR A 121 22.48 24.48 33.66
C THR A 121 21.13 23.93 34.13
N VAL A 122 21.02 22.62 34.34
CA VAL A 122 19.82 21.98 34.91
C VAL A 122 19.94 21.99 36.44
N LYS A 123 18.98 22.65 37.10
CA LYS A 123 18.78 22.60 38.56
C LYS A 123 18.11 21.28 38.94
N GLU A 124 18.70 20.57 39.90
CA GLU A 124 18.12 19.40 40.57
C GLU A 124 16.80 19.76 41.29
N ILE A 125 15.81 18.89 41.17
CA ILE A 125 14.59 18.89 41.99
C ILE A 125 14.67 17.61 42.85
N GLU A 126 14.80 17.78 44.16
CA GLU A 126 14.71 16.71 45.15
C GLU A 126 13.25 16.25 45.29
N THR A 127 12.97 14.98 44.97
CA THR A 127 11.69 14.33 45.27
C THR A 127 11.86 13.46 46.52
N THR A 128 11.28 13.89 47.64
CA THR A 128 11.26 13.12 48.89
C THR A 128 10.12 12.09 48.85
N THR A 129 10.44 10.80 48.77
CA THR A 129 9.45 9.73 48.84
C THR A 129 9.32 9.25 50.29
N VAL A 130 8.16 9.48 50.90
CA VAL A 130 7.82 8.97 52.24
C VAL A 130 7.21 7.58 52.11
N PHE A 131 7.91 6.55 52.58
CA PHE A 131 7.36 5.20 52.73
C PHE A 131 6.60 5.09 54.06
N ARG A 132 5.38 4.55 53.99
CA ARG A 132 4.52 4.28 55.15
C ARG A 132 4.47 2.77 55.35
N ASP A 133 5.11 2.29 56.40
CA ASP A 133 5.11 0.87 56.79
C ASP A 133 3.71 0.43 57.24
N GLN A 134 3.25 -0.72 56.71
CA GLN A 134 2.17 -1.50 57.31
C GLN A 134 2.68 -2.92 57.62
N PRO A 135 2.37 -3.48 58.80
CA PRO A 135 2.85 -4.80 59.21
C PRO A 135 2.09 -5.93 58.49
N LYS A 136 2.85 -6.86 57.90
CA LYS A 136 2.35 -8.13 57.34
C LYS A 136 2.11 -9.14 58.46
N GLU A 137 0.87 -9.60 58.60
CA GLU A 137 0.54 -10.85 59.30
C GLU A 137 1.07 -12.05 58.50
N VAL A 138 1.75 -12.95 59.21
CA VAL A 138 2.38 -14.16 58.68
C VAL A 138 1.46 -15.35 58.99
N THR A 139 0.94 -16.00 57.95
CA THR A 139 0.23 -17.29 58.06
C THR A 139 1.16 -18.44 57.65
N PRO A 140 1.16 -19.61 58.32
CA PRO A 140 2.16 -20.66 58.10
C PRO A 140 1.90 -21.48 56.84
N ALA A 141 2.99 -21.88 56.18
CA ALA A 141 3.00 -22.75 55.00
C ALA A 141 2.55 -24.20 55.31
N PRO A 142 1.82 -24.86 54.39
CA PRO A 142 1.58 -26.31 54.47
C PRO A 142 2.79 -27.11 53.99
N LYS A 143 3.00 -28.28 54.62
CA LYS A 143 4.03 -29.27 54.30
C LYS A 143 3.73 -30.04 52.99
N PRO A 144 4.76 -30.60 52.32
CA PRO A 144 4.60 -31.32 51.07
C PRO A 144 4.37 -32.82 51.32
N GLU A 145 3.30 -33.38 50.73
CA GLU A 145 3.15 -34.83 50.57
C GLU A 145 2.78 -35.17 49.11
N ASP A 146 3.56 -36.13 48.62
CA ASP A 146 3.31 -37.14 47.60
C ASP A 146 3.09 -36.78 46.12
N ALA A 147 4.16 -37.07 45.39
CA ALA A 147 4.23 -37.21 43.95
C ALA A 147 3.45 -38.45 43.47
N ALA A 148 2.56 -38.23 42.50
CA ALA A 148 2.08 -39.27 41.60
C ALA A 148 2.24 -38.80 40.15
N LYS A 149 2.99 -39.60 39.38
CA LYS A 149 3.21 -39.46 37.95
C LYS A 149 1.90 -39.71 37.19
N THR A 150 1.50 -38.77 36.35
CA THR A 150 0.65 -39.06 35.19
C THR A 150 1.28 -38.39 33.96
N ASP A 151 1.73 -39.26 33.08
CA ASP A 151 2.19 -38.99 31.73
C ASP A 151 0.95 -38.67 30.87
N ASP A 152 0.74 -37.37 30.62
CA ASP A 152 -0.26 -36.87 29.69
C ASP A 152 0.38 -35.73 28.91
N THR A 153 1.03 -36.04 27.80
CA THR A 153 1.36 -35.06 26.76
C THR A 153 0.08 -34.33 26.33
N PRO A 154 -0.08 -33.02 26.59
CA PRO A 154 -1.23 -32.30 26.11
C PRO A 154 -1.01 -32.06 24.61
N LYS A 155 -1.82 -32.72 23.77
CA LYS A 155 -2.07 -32.22 22.41
C LYS A 155 -2.55 -30.76 22.54
N PRO A 156 -2.01 -29.80 21.76
CA PRO A 156 -2.50 -28.43 21.79
C PRO A 156 -3.95 -28.44 21.30
N LYS A 157 -4.90 -28.36 22.25
CA LYS A 157 -6.31 -28.14 21.96
C LYS A 157 -6.47 -26.70 21.49
N GLY A 158 -7.25 -26.57 20.41
CA GLY A 158 -7.39 -25.37 19.61
C GLY A 158 -7.72 -24.10 20.37
N THR A 159 -7.27 -23.01 19.74
CA THR A 159 -7.69 -21.62 19.87
C THR A 159 -9.06 -21.46 20.53
N SER A 160 -9.08 -21.24 21.84
CA SER A 160 -10.25 -20.71 22.52
C SER A 160 -10.27 -19.20 22.33
N SER A 161 -11.23 -18.68 21.57
CA SER A 161 -11.71 -17.34 21.84
C SER A 161 -12.25 -17.36 23.27
N ILE A 162 -11.53 -16.77 24.22
CA ILE A 162 -12.07 -16.59 25.56
C ILE A 162 -13.19 -15.57 25.42
N LYS A 163 -14.42 -16.04 25.25
CA LYS A 163 -15.61 -15.24 25.52
C LYS A 163 -15.63 -15.00 27.02
N ARG A 164 -14.95 -13.94 27.48
CA ARG A 164 -15.33 -13.32 28.74
C ARG A 164 -16.60 -12.57 28.40
N ASP A 165 -17.73 -13.07 28.90
CA ASP A 165 -18.88 -12.19 29.06
C ASP A 165 -18.37 -10.93 29.75
N PHE A 166 -18.91 -9.76 29.39
CA PHE A 166 -18.50 -8.50 29.99
C PHE A 166 -18.91 -8.54 31.48
N GLU A 167 -18.07 -9.16 32.33
CA GLU A 167 -18.38 -9.60 33.70
C GLU A 167 -18.86 -8.44 34.58
N ARG A 168 -18.54 -7.20 34.19
CA ARG A 168 -18.91 -5.98 34.91
C ARG A 168 -20.41 -5.66 34.91
N TYR A 169 -21.22 -6.26 34.03
CA TYR A 169 -22.67 -5.99 33.96
C TYR A 169 -23.54 -7.26 34.09
N HIS A 170 -23.03 -8.33 34.69
CA HIS A 170 -23.76 -9.60 34.88
C HIS A 170 -25.14 -9.37 35.53
N GLY A 171 -26.21 -9.31 34.72
CA GLY A 171 -27.59 -9.03 35.17
C GLY A 171 -28.02 -7.55 35.20
N LEU A 172 -27.16 -6.59 34.87
CA LEU A 172 -27.47 -5.16 34.80
C LEU A 172 -27.67 -4.74 33.33
N VAL A 173 -28.75 -5.22 32.71
CA VAL A 173 -29.21 -4.65 31.43
C VAL A 173 -29.97 -3.38 31.75
N GLU A 174 -29.29 -2.25 31.71
CA GLU A 174 -29.94 -0.95 31.89
C GLU A 174 -30.60 -0.53 30.58
N ASN A 175 -31.91 -0.22 30.62
CA ASN A 175 -32.57 0.42 29.50
C ASN A 175 -32.08 1.87 29.39
N TYR A 176 -31.01 2.10 28.62
CA TYR A 176 -30.43 3.43 28.48
C TYR A 176 -31.43 4.42 27.87
N GLN A 177 -32.41 3.97 27.07
CA GLN A 177 -33.46 4.87 26.58
C GLN A 177 -34.32 5.44 27.71
N GLU A 178 -34.51 4.71 28.81
CA GLU A 178 -35.25 5.17 30.00
C GLU A 178 -34.38 6.01 30.95
N LYS A 179 -33.06 5.83 30.93
CA LYS A 179 -32.13 6.52 31.84
C LYS A 179 -31.51 7.80 31.28
N LEU A 180 -31.43 7.91 29.96
CA LEU A 180 -30.88 9.10 29.29
C LEU A 180 -31.88 10.24 29.35
N THR A 181 -31.40 11.42 29.74
CA THR A 181 -32.21 12.64 29.69
C THR A 181 -32.56 12.99 28.24
N GLU A 182 -33.58 13.82 28.02
CA GLU A 182 -33.89 14.35 26.68
C GLU A 182 -32.69 15.02 26.03
N GLN A 183 -31.85 15.70 26.84
CA GLN A 183 -30.62 16.33 26.37
C GLN A 183 -29.57 15.30 25.95
N ASP A 184 -29.39 14.20 26.68
CA ASP A 184 -28.48 13.13 26.28
C ASP A 184 -28.96 12.43 25.00
N GLN A 185 -30.26 12.19 24.90
CA GLN A 185 -30.86 11.63 23.68
C GLN A 185 -30.69 12.58 22.49
N LYS A 186 -30.80 13.89 22.71
CA LYS A 186 -30.51 14.91 21.70
C LYS A 186 -29.05 14.88 21.27
N ILE A 187 -28.11 14.85 22.21
CA ILE A 187 -26.67 14.73 21.91
C ILE A 187 -26.40 13.45 21.11
N LEU A 188 -26.95 12.30 21.51
CA LEU A 188 -26.78 11.05 20.77
C LEU A 188 -27.37 11.12 19.36
N LYS A 189 -28.51 11.79 19.18
CA LYS A 189 -29.08 12.04 17.85
C LYS A 189 -28.19 12.95 17.02
N GLU A 190 -27.65 14.02 17.59
CA GLU A 190 -26.74 14.95 16.91
C GLU A 190 -25.41 14.29 16.51
N VAL A 191 -24.84 13.46 17.40
CA VAL A 191 -23.65 12.65 17.10
C VAL A 191 -23.91 11.69 15.95
N LYS A 192 -25.11 11.08 15.90
CA LYS A 192 -25.53 10.21 14.79
C LYS A 192 -25.92 10.98 13.51
N ALA A 193 -26.36 12.24 13.62
CA ALA A 193 -26.89 13.05 12.51
C ALA A 193 -25.82 13.79 11.72
N LYS A 194 -24.61 14.01 12.27
CA LYS A 194 -23.48 14.46 11.46
C LYS A 194 -23.22 13.42 10.37
N SER A 195 -23.18 13.86 9.10
CA SER A 195 -22.96 12.98 7.95
C SER A 195 -21.77 12.07 8.22
N THR A 196 -22.05 10.78 8.31
CA THR A 196 -21.04 9.79 8.66
C THR A 196 -20.11 9.60 7.46
N ARG A 197 -18.90 9.10 7.72
CA ARG A 197 -17.98 8.69 6.64
C ARG A 197 -18.67 7.72 5.66
N GLN A 198 -19.55 6.86 6.18
CA GLN A 198 -20.37 5.92 5.41
C GLN A 198 -21.33 6.61 4.44
N ASP A 199 -21.99 7.70 4.86
CA ASP A 199 -22.88 8.47 3.99
C ASP A 199 -22.10 9.16 2.87
N ARG A 200 -20.89 9.67 3.17
CA ARG A 200 -20.00 10.24 2.15
C ARG A 200 -19.58 9.20 1.12
N ILE A 201 -19.21 8.00 1.56
CA ILE A 201 -18.89 6.90 0.64
C ILE A 201 -20.09 6.57 -0.25
N LYS A 202 -21.29 6.39 0.33
CA LYS A 202 -22.50 6.12 -0.47
C LYS A 202 -22.76 7.21 -1.50
N ARG A 203 -22.67 8.49 -1.09
CA ARG A 203 -22.78 9.65 -2.01
C ARG A 203 -21.76 9.59 -3.14
N MET A 204 -20.52 9.16 -2.87
CA MET A 204 -19.47 9.02 -3.88
C MET A 204 -19.87 8.04 -4.99
N TYR A 205 -20.61 6.96 -4.69
CA TYR A 205 -21.13 6.01 -5.69
C TYR A 205 -22.33 6.54 -6.48
N ASP A 206 -22.94 7.65 -6.04
CA ASP A 206 -24.17 8.22 -6.61
C ASP A 206 -23.92 9.48 -7.46
N LEU A 207 -22.65 9.85 -7.67
CA LEU A 207 -22.28 11.00 -8.49
C LEU A 207 -22.63 10.78 -9.96
N ASN A 208 -23.10 11.84 -10.62
CA ASN A 208 -23.53 11.78 -12.01
C ASN A 208 -23.11 13.04 -12.76
N GLY A 209 -21.82 13.18 -13.03
CA GLY A 209 -21.27 14.31 -13.77
C GLY A 209 -20.12 15.03 -13.05
N ALA A 210 -19.31 15.75 -13.83
CA ALA A 210 -18.18 16.53 -13.34
C ALA A 210 -18.55 17.59 -12.28
N ASP A 211 -19.68 18.30 -12.43
CA ASP A 211 -20.13 19.30 -11.46
C ASP A 211 -20.43 18.67 -10.09
N GLN A 212 -20.96 17.44 -10.09
CA GLN A 212 -21.23 16.72 -8.85
C GLN A 212 -19.95 16.26 -8.17
N TRP A 213 -18.92 15.88 -8.94
CA TRP A 213 -17.59 15.59 -8.39
C TRP A 213 -16.97 16.80 -7.71
N LEU A 214 -16.98 17.96 -8.36
CA LEU A 214 -16.42 19.18 -7.77
C LEU A 214 -17.20 19.57 -6.50
N LYS A 215 -18.53 19.56 -6.56
CA LYS A 215 -19.37 19.82 -5.39
C LYS A 215 -19.11 18.81 -4.26
N PHE A 216 -18.96 17.54 -4.59
CA PHE A 216 -18.65 16.49 -3.63
C PHE A 216 -17.35 16.77 -2.88
N ILE A 217 -16.28 17.17 -3.58
CA ILE A 217 -15.00 17.55 -2.96
C ILE A 217 -15.14 18.81 -2.10
N LEU A 218 -15.88 19.82 -2.57
CA LEU A 218 -16.09 21.07 -1.84
C LEU A 218 -16.91 20.88 -0.54
N ASP A 219 -17.84 19.92 -0.53
CA ASP A 219 -18.67 19.57 0.63
C ASP A 219 -17.90 18.78 1.72
N GLN A 220 -16.68 18.31 1.45
CA GLN A 220 -15.87 17.51 2.40
C GLN A 220 -15.31 18.36 3.55
N ASP A 221 -14.95 17.71 4.65
CA ASP A 221 -14.23 18.32 5.77
C ASP A 221 -12.78 18.61 5.35
N ASP A 222 -12.32 19.85 5.50
CA ASP A 222 -10.94 20.24 5.15
C ASP A 222 -9.91 19.45 5.96
N SER A 223 -10.23 19.06 7.20
CA SER A 223 -9.33 18.28 8.04
C SER A 223 -9.15 16.83 7.56
N ALA A 224 -10.04 16.34 6.69
CA ALA A 224 -10.00 14.99 6.13
C ALA A 224 -9.21 14.91 4.81
N MET A 225 -8.71 16.04 4.30
CA MET A 225 -8.02 16.14 3.01
C MET A 225 -6.63 16.76 3.17
N PRO A 226 -5.70 16.51 2.23
CA PRO A 226 -4.45 17.25 2.14
C PRO A 226 -4.69 18.77 2.03
N PRO A 227 -3.74 19.62 2.46
CA PRO A 227 -3.88 21.07 2.39
C PRO A 227 -4.21 21.58 0.99
N LEU A 228 -4.96 22.69 0.89
CA LEU A 228 -5.31 23.35 -0.39
C LEU A 228 -6.06 22.47 -1.42
N THR A 229 -6.57 21.29 -1.04
CA THR A 229 -7.24 20.35 -1.96
C THR A 229 -8.41 21.00 -2.69
N LYS A 230 -9.34 21.62 -1.96
CA LYS A 230 -10.54 22.25 -2.57
C LYS A 230 -10.18 23.31 -3.60
N PHE A 231 -9.30 24.24 -3.22
CA PHE A 231 -8.79 25.28 -4.11
C PHE A 231 -8.13 24.66 -5.35
N THR A 232 -7.30 23.64 -5.17
CA THR A 232 -6.54 23.03 -6.26
C THR A 232 -7.43 22.27 -7.22
N GLN A 233 -8.39 21.48 -6.74
CA GLN A 233 -9.33 20.77 -7.61
C GLN A 233 -10.18 21.73 -8.42
N GLU A 234 -10.67 22.81 -7.80
CA GLU A 234 -11.39 23.88 -8.51
C GLU A 234 -10.48 24.60 -9.53
N PHE A 235 -9.23 24.89 -9.16
CA PHE A 235 -8.25 25.52 -10.03
C PHE A 235 -7.96 24.67 -11.27
N ILE A 236 -7.66 23.37 -11.10
CA ILE A 236 -7.40 22.46 -12.22
C ILE A 236 -8.66 22.36 -13.10
N TYR A 237 -9.84 22.23 -12.51
CA TYR A 237 -11.10 22.17 -13.26
C TYR A 237 -11.30 23.41 -14.13
N LYS A 238 -11.21 24.61 -13.56
CA LYS A 238 -11.33 25.86 -14.34
C LYS A 238 -10.25 26.00 -15.41
N TRP A 239 -9.03 25.53 -15.13
CA TRP A 239 -7.93 25.57 -16.09
C TRP A 239 -8.20 24.68 -17.31
N GLN A 240 -8.69 23.47 -17.06
CA GLN A 240 -8.92 22.45 -18.09
C GLN A 240 -10.27 22.59 -18.81
N HIS A 241 -11.22 23.31 -18.21
CA HIS A 241 -12.57 23.51 -18.73
C HIS A 241 -12.89 25.00 -18.93
N PRO A 242 -12.20 25.69 -19.87
CA PRO A 242 -12.63 27.03 -20.28
C PRO A 242 -14.00 26.95 -20.98
N ASP A 243 -14.60 28.11 -21.23
CA ASP A 243 -15.76 28.18 -22.11
C ASP A 243 -15.40 27.55 -23.48
N PRO A 244 -16.21 26.65 -24.04
CA PRO A 244 -15.91 26.00 -25.31
C PRO A 244 -15.63 26.97 -26.47
N SER A 245 -16.24 28.16 -26.45
CA SER A 245 -15.99 29.20 -27.46
C SER A 245 -14.56 29.75 -27.41
N GLU A 246 -13.89 29.66 -26.26
CA GLU A 246 -12.53 30.13 -26.08
C GLU A 246 -11.47 29.08 -26.45
N CYS A 247 -11.83 27.80 -26.57
CA CYS A 247 -10.87 26.71 -26.84
C CYS A 247 -10.00 26.99 -28.09
N ALA A 248 -10.57 27.61 -29.12
CA ALA A 248 -9.87 27.95 -30.36
C ALA A 248 -8.66 28.87 -30.19
N ASP A 249 -8.65 29.70 -29.14
CA ASP A 249 -7.60 30.70 -28.88
C ASP A 249 -6.63 30.24 -27.78
N ARG A 250 -6.84 29.04 -27.22
CA ARG A 250 -5.98 28.46 -26.19
C ARG A 250 -4.76 27.76 -26.81
N LYS A 251 -3.75 27.58 -25.96
CA LYS A 251 -2.56 26.80 -26.27
C LYS A 251 -2.65 25.43 -25.60
N PHE A 252 -2.19 24.40 -26.29
CA PHE A 252 -2.37 23.03 -25.86
C PHE A 252 -1.04 22.30 -25.64
N LEU A 253 -1.04 21.39 -24.67
CA LEU A 253 -0.11 20.28 -24.60
C LEU A 253 -0.91 19.02 -24.93
N VAL A 254 -0.54 18.33 -26.01
CA VAL A 254 -1.29 17.19 -26.52
C VAL A 254 -0.56 15.92 -26.10
N LEU A 255 -1.23 15.08 -25.31
CA LEU A 255 -0.70 13.78 -24.90
C LEU A 255 -1.11 12.71 -25.91
N HIS A 256 -0.16 12.37 -26.79
CA HIS A 256 -0.26 11.30 -27.77
C HIS A 256 0.47 10.07 -27.21
N HIS A 257 -0.25 9.18 -26.53
CA HIS A 257 0.39 8.05 -25.87
C HIS A 257 -0.51 6.82 -25.90
N ASN A 258 -0.27 5.93 -26.85
CA ASN A 258 -1.02 4.68 -27.01
C ASN A 258 -0.18 3.45 -26.64
N TRP A 259 0.81 3.58 -25.77
CA TRP A 259 1.65 2.43 -25.44
C TRP A 259 0.89 1.42 -24.57
N ASP A 260 0.57 0.28 -25.17
CA ASP A 260 -0.30 -0.74 -24.59
C ASP A 260 0.34 -1.55 -23.45
N GLY A 261 1.67 -1.46 -23.23
CA GLY A 261 2.38 -2.29 -22.24
C GLY A 261 2.24 -1.83 -20.78
N ASN A 262 1.80 -0.58 -20.56
CA ASN A 262 1.79 0.02 -19.23
C ASN A 262 0.49 -0.27 -18.47
N GLY A 263 0.59 -0.47 -17.16
CA GLY A 263 -0.57 -0.57 -16.28
C GLY A 263 -1.28 0.77 -16.08
N LEU A 264 -2.53 0.72 -15.62
CA LEU A 264 -3.36 1.92 -15.46
C LEU A 264 -2.75 2.94 -14.48
N GLY A 265 -2.10 2.46 -13.42
CA GLY A 265 -1.38 3.34 -12.48
C GLY A 265 -0.30 4.16 -13.18
N THR A 266 0.46 3.55 -14.09
CA THR A 266 1.45 4.25 -14.90
C THR A 266 0.77 5.32 -15.77
N VAL A 267 -0.33 4.98 -16.46
CA VAL A 267 -1.07 5.95 -17.28
C VAL A 267 -1.58 7.15 -16.48
N VAL A 268 -2.12 6.91 -15.28
CA VAL A 268 -2.68 7.95 -14.40
C VAL A 268 -1.58 8.89 -13.90
N HIS A 269 -0.52 8.34 -13.33
CA HIS A 269 0.57 9.13 -12.76
C HIS A 269 1.38 9.86 -13.83
N GLY A 270 1.61 9.24 -15.00
CA GLY A 270 2.28 9.86 -16.14
C GLY A 270 1.47 11.04 -16.68
N THR A 271 0.16 10.85 -16.87
CA THR A 271 -0.75 11.94 -17.26
C THR A 271 -0.77 13.05 -16.21
N GLY A 272 -0.82 12.73 -14.91
CA GLY A 272 -0.79 13.72 -13.84
C GLY A 272 0.51 14.53 -13.77
N TRP A 273 1.63 13.91 -14.10
CA TRP A 273 2.91 14.62 -14.25
C TRP A 273 2.88 15.59 -15.45
N ILE A 274 2.36 15.14 -16.60
CA ILE A 274 2.19 15.98 -17.80
C ILE A 274 1.18 17.11 -17.57
N LEU A 275 0.14 16.91 -16.77
CA LEU A 275 -0.81 17.98 -16.41
C LEU A 275 -0.10 19.13 -15.70
N GLY A 276 0.82 18.81 -14.79
CA GLY A 276 1.61 19.80 -14.09
C GLY A 276 2.55 20.57 -15.03
N LEU A 277 3.15 19.86 -16.00
CA LEU A 277 3.93 20.48 -17.07
C LEU A 277 3.07 21.38 -17.97
N ALA A 278 1.85 20.97 -18.33
CA ALA A 278 0.95 21.78 -19.15
C ALA A 278 0.63 23.13 -18.45
N ILE A 279 0.29 23.09 -17.17
CA ILE A 279 0.03 24.30 -16.37
C ILE A 279 1.28 25.19 -16.32
N ARG A 280 2.47 24.61 -16.11
CA ARG A 280 3.75 25.35 -16.15
C ARG A 280 3.99 26.09 -17.47
N LEU A 281 3.62 25.46 -18.58
CA LEU A 281 3.77 26.01 -19.92
C LEU A 281 2.61 26.93 -20.31
N ASN A 282 1.70 27.24 -19.39
CA ASN A 282 0.47 28.02 -19.64
C ASN A 282 -0.38 27.40 -20.78
N ARG A 283 -0.58 26.08 -20.71
CA ARG A 283 -1.29 25.27 -21.70
C ARG A 283 -2.37 24.42 -21.05
N ILE A 284 -3.43 24.14 -21.80
CA ILE A 284 -4.42 23.12 -21.45
C ILE A 284 -3.87 21.76 -21.88
N LEU A 285 -3.91 20.78 -21.00
CA LEU A 285 -3.58 19.40 -21.37
C LEU A 285 -4.80 18.76 -22.03
N ILE A 286 -4.64 18.23 -23.23
CA ILE A 286 -5.69 17.46 -23.92
C ILE A 286 -5.13 16.10 -24.34
N TYR A 287 -6.00 15.10 -24.39
CA TYR A 287 -5.67 13.83 -25.01
C TYR A 287 -5.66 13.97 -26.52
N ASP A 288 -4.78 13.19 -27.16
CA ASP A 288 -4.87 13.00 -28.59
C ASP A 288 -6.02 12.02 -28.91
N ASP A 289 -6.99 12.49 -29.69
CA ASP A 289 -8.11 11.70 -30.18
C ASP A 289 -7.68 10.53 -31.08
N GLU A 290 -6.49 10.61 -31.70
CA GLU A 290 -5.93 9.53 -32.54
C GLU A 290 -5.18 8.46 -31.72
N ALA A 291 -4.67 8.82 -30.54
CA ALA A 291 -3.80 7.94 -29.73
C ALA A 291 -3.90 8.32 -28.24
N SER A 292 -5.09 8.11 -27.68
CA SER A 292 -5.40 8.53 -26.31
C SER A 292 -4.69 7.65 -25.28
N PRO A 293 -4.16 8.23 -24.19
CA PRO A 293 -3.63 7.46 -23.06
C PRO A 293 -4.67 6.48 -22.52
N GLY A 294 -4.24 5.24 -22.31
CA GLY A 294 -5.07 4.19 -21.74
C GLY A 294 -6.12 3.59 -22.69
N GLN A 295 -6.01 3.83 -23.99
CA GLN A 295 -6.91 3.21 -24.98
C GLN A 295 -6.97 1.67 -24.87
N ASN A 296 -5.87 1.03 -24.45
CA ASN A 296 -5.77 -0.41 -24.22
C ASN A 296 -6.68 -0.92 -23.11
N PHE A 297 -7.21 -0.07 -22.23
CA PHE A 297 -8.14 -0.48 -21.18
C PHE A 297 -9.59 -0.57 -21.65
N LEU A 298 -9.86 -0.21 -22.91
CA LEU A 298 -11.21 0.01 -23.41
C LEU A 298 -11.48 -0.77 -24.68
N GLU A 299 -12.74 -1.14 -24.88
CA GLU A 299 -13.25 -1.67 -26.15
C GLU A 299 -13.23 -0.62 -27.26
N GLU A 300 -13.18 -1.06 -28.52
CA GLU A 300 -13.22 -0.16 -29.69
C GLU A 300 -14.47 0.70 -29.75
N LYS A 301 -15.62 0.15 -29.30
CA LYS A 301 -16.92 0.83 -29.33
C LYS A 301 -17.29 1.46 -27.99
N CYS A 302 -16.29 1.79 -27.17
CA CYS A 302 -16.54 2.40 -25.86
C CYS A 302 -17.24 3.76 -26.02
N MET A 303 -16.78 4.58 -26.97
CA MET A 303 -17.42 5.84 -27.34
C MET A 303 -18.25 5.67 -28.62
N THR A 304 -19.31 6.47 -28.77
CA THR A 304 -20.25 6.40 -29.90
C THR A 304 -19.62 6.76 -31.24
N ASP A 305 -18.55 7.54 -31.23
CA ASP A 305 -17.79 7.95 -32.41
C ASP A 305 -16.62 6.99 -32.73
N GLY A 306 -16.49 5.90 -31.98
CA GLY A 306 -15.43 4.89 -32.16
C GLY A 306 -14.08 5.28 -31.57
N ARG A 307 -13.96 6.43 -30.88
CA ARG A 307 -12.72 6.78 -30.17
C ARG A 307 -12.53 5.88 -28.95
N ARG A 308 -11.28 5.52 -28.70
CA ARG A 308 -10.85 4.80 -27.49
C ARG A 308 -10.11 5.76 -26.58
N SER A 309 -10.83 6.39 -25.67
CA SER A 309 -10.27 7.30 -24.69
C SER A 309 -10.80 6.99 -23.31
N LEU A 310 -9.97 7.20 -22.28
CA LEU A 310 -10.35 7.08 -20.87
C LEU A 310 -11.59 7.93 -20.51
N ASP A 311 -11.90 8.96 -21.28
CA ASP A 311 -13.17 9.72 -21.24
C ASP A 311 -14.44 8.84 -21.42
N CYS A 312 -14.28 7.60 -21.89
CA CYS A 312 -15.38 6.64 -21.95
C CYS A 312 -15.89 6.21 -20.56
N ILE A 313 -15.00 6.13 -19.56
CA ILE A 313 -15.36 5.71 -18.19
C ILE A 313 -15.10 6.78 -17.14
N PHE A 314 -14.31 7.80 -17.49
CA PHE A 314 -14.09 8.99 -16.68
C PHE A 314 -14.80 10.20 -17.30
N GLU A 315 -15.00 11.25 -16.52
CA GLU A 315 -15.39 12.57 -17.02
C GLU A 315 -14.33 13.08 -18.00
N SER A 316 -14.76 13.83 -19.02
CA SER A 316 -13.84 14.39 -20.01
C SER A 316 -12.70 15.15 -19.34
N PHE A 317 -11.47 14.88 -19.79
CA PHE A 317 -10.29 15.46 -19.17
C PHE A 317 -10.19 16.98 -19.34
N SER A 318 -10.78 17.51 -20.41
CA SER A 318 -10.88 18.94 -20.75
C SER A 318 -12.16 19.21 -21.55
N SER A 319 -12.65 20.46 -21.53
CA SER A 319 -13.71 20.90 -22.45
C SER A 319 -13.23 21.05 -23.90
N CYS A 320 -11.92 21.06 -24.14
CA CYS A 320 -11.34 21.18 -25.47
C CYS A 320 -10.90 19.81 -26.01
N SER A 321 -11.14 19.54 -27.29
CA SER A 321 -10.70 18.31 -27.98
C SER A 321 -9.62 18.59 -29.04
N SER A 322 -8.73 17.61 -29.25
CA SER A 322 -7.67 17.71 -30.25
C SER A 322 -8.21 17.73 -31.68
N ALA A 323 -9.28 16.97 -31.97
CA ALA A 323 -9.89 16.92 -33.29
C ALA A 323 -10.51 18.26 -33.74
N GLN A 324 -10.88 19.13 -32.80
CA GLN A 324 -11.63 20.35 -33.09
C GLN A 324 -10.82 21.65 -32.95
N HIS A 325 -9.85 21.69 -32.02
CA HIS A 325 -9.25 22.96 -31.59
C HIS A 325 -7.75 23.10 -31.89
N LEU A 326 -7.10 22.05 -32.40
CA LEU A 326 -5.71 22.14 -32.80
C LEU A 326 -5.55 22.95 -34.08
N ARG A 327 -4.55 23.83 -34.07
CA ARG A 327 -4.13 24.66 -35.20
C ARG A 327 -2.61 24.66 -35.25
N ASP A 328 -2.06 24.99 -36.41
CA ASP A 328 -0.61 25.14 -36.55
C ASP A 328 -0.07 26.18 -35.56
N GLY A 329 0.92 25.77 -34.76
CA GLY A 329 1.58 26.64 -33.78
C GLY A 329 0.86 26.84 -32.44
N ASN A 330 -0.35 26.33 -32.23
CA ASN A 330 -1.03 26.45 -30.92
C ASN A 330 -0.74 25.30 -29.96
N HIS A 331 -0.03 24.24 -30.39
CA HIS A 331 0.14 23.03 -29.60
C HIS A 331 1.58 22.50 -29.58
N ILE A 332 1.88 21.72 -28.54
CA ILE A 332 3.07 20.87 -28.44
C ILE A 332 2.56 19.44 -28.29
N LYS A 333 2.99 18.54 -29.18
CA LYS A 333 2.58 17.13 -29.15
C LYS A 333 3.65 16.30 -28.45
N LEU A 334 3.29 15.67 -27.34
CA LEU A 334 4.14 14.76 -26.59
C LEU A 334 3.77 13.32 -26.92
N ARG A 335 4.73 12.56 -27.46
CA ARG A 335 4.55 11.16 -27.85
C ARG A 335 4.63 10.18 -26.68
N SER A 336 5.09 10.65 -25.54
CA SER A 336 5.30 9.84 -24.34
C SER A 336 5.45 10.72 -23.13
N TYR A 337 4.94 10.26 -21.98
CA TYR A 337 5.28 10.87 -20.69
C TYR A 337 6.72 10.59 -20.25
N TRP A 338 7.45 9.69 -20.91
CA TRP A 338 8.87 9.40 -20.66
C TRP A 338 9.84 10.31 -21.41
N ARG A 339 9.39 10.90 -22.52
CA ARG A 339 10.24 11.62 -23.47
C ARG A 339 9.66 13.00 -23.69
N VAL A 340 9.95 13.88 -22.75
CA VAL A 340 9.67 15.30 -22.91
C VAL A 340 10.87 15.96 -23.60
N PRO A 341 10.64 16.79 -24.64
CA PRO A 341 11.70 17.53 -25.29
C PRO A 341 12.59 18.31 -24.31
N GLU A 342 13.91 18.25 -24.51
CA GLU A 342 14.91 18.86 -23.61
C GLU A 342 14.79 20.39 -23.52
N ASP A 343 14.18 21.03 -24.53
CA ASP A 343 13.94 22.47 -24.59
C ASP A 343 12.78 22.92 -23.70
N LEU A 344 12.00 22.00 -23.14
CA LEU A 344 10.97 22.31 -22.16
C LEU A 344 11.58 22.31 -20.76
N ASP A 345 11.46 23.44 -20.06
CA ASP A 345 11.88 23.56 -18.66
C ASP A 345 11.14 22.51 -17.80
N MET A 346 11.89 21.50 -17.33
CA MET A 346 11.39 20.42 -16.51
C MET A 346 11.93 20.50 -15.08
N SER A 347 11.04 20.76 -14.12
CA SER A 347 11.23 20.33 -12.75
C SER A 347 10.87 18.84 -12.67
N THR A 348 11.74 18.04 -12.03
CA THR A 348 11.50 16.60 -11.77
C THR A 348 10.23 16.32 -10.96
N SER A 349 9.66 17.34 -10.32
CA SER A 349 8.38 17.26 -9.61
C SER A 349 7.16 17.57 -10.47
N ALA A 350 7.33 18.34 -11.56
CA ALA A 350 6.24 18.92 -12.35
C ALA A 350 5.10 19.56 -11.54
N VAL A 351 5.35 20.01 -10.32
CA VAL A 351 4.34 20.72 -9.51
C VAL A 351 4.14 22.12 -10.14
N PRO A 352 2.89 22.55 -10.38
CA PRO A 352 2.62 23.91 -10.84
C PRO A 352 3.23 24.96 -9.90
N PRO A 353 4.03 25.93 -10.38
CA PRO A 353 4.79 26.86 -9.56
C PRO A 353 3.94 27.64 -8.56
N LEU A 354 2.74 28.07 -8.97
CA LEU A 354 1.79 28.72 -8.08
C LEU A 354 1.45 27.84 -6.86
N LEU A 355 1.10 26.58 -7.10
CA LEU A 355 0.73 25.64 -6.04
C LEU A 355 1.93 25.26 -5.17
N GLY A 356 3.09 25.03 -5.80
CA GLY A 356 4.33 24.75 -5.09
C GLY A 356 4.76 25.91 -4.17
N GLN A 357 4.62 27.15 -4.63
CA GLN A 357 4.90 28.35 -3.82
C GLN A 357 3.90 28.53 -2.69
N LEU A 358 2.60 28.35 -2.95
CA LEU A 358 1.56 28.40 -1.90
C LEU A 358 1.85 27.38 -0.79
N LEU A 359 2.14 26.13 -1.16
CA LEU A 359 2.50 25.09 -0.20
C LEU A 359 3.77 25.42 0.58
N LYS A 360 4.80 25.94 -0.08
CA LYS A 360 6.04 26.32 0.61
C LYS A 360 5.88 27.52 1.54
N ASN A 361 5.02 28.46 1.20
CA ASN A 361 4.77 29.64 2.03
C ASN A 361 3.90 29.29 3.25
N ASP A 362 2.85 28.49 3.06
CA ASP A 362 1.90 28.16 4.12
C ASP A 362 2.37 26.95 4.97
N PHE A 363 3.19 26.07 4.39
CA PHE A 363 3.73 24.86 5.03
C PHE A 363 5.25 24.77 4.78
N PRO A 364 6.06 25.66 5.39
CA PRO A 364 7.50 25.76 5.13
C PRO A 364 8.26 24.46 5.41
N ASP A 365 7.78 23.66 6.36
CA ASP A 365 8.37 22.38 6.77
C ASP A 365 8.02 21.21 5.84
N MET A 366 7.09 21.40 4.88
CA MET A 366 6.70 20.34 3.96
C MET A 366 7.86 19.99 3.01
N HIS A 367 8.38 18.76 3.07
CA HIS A 367 9.48 18.31 2.21
C HIS A 367 9.11 18.38 0.70
N TYR A 368 10.10 18.52 -0.17
CA TYR A 368 9.87 18.57 -1.64
C TYR A 368 9.13 17.33 -2.16
N ASP A 369 9.51 16.13 -1.69
CA ASP A 369 8.83 14.89 -2.09
C ASP A 369 7.40 14.82 -1.56
N ALA A 370 7.10 15.42 -0.41
CA ALA A 370 5.74 15.53 0.10
C ALA A 370 4.89 16.46 -0.78
N ILE A 371 5.45 17.56 -1.28
CA ILE A 371 4.78 18.44 -2.27
C ILE A 371 4.53 17.70 -3.58
N LYS A 372 5.50 16.88 -4.02
CA LYS A 372 5.36 16.05 -5.22
C LYS A 372 4.26 15.01 -5.07
N TYR A 373 4.26 14.29 -3.95
CA TYR A 373 3.20 13.35 -3.59
C TYR A 373 1.84 14.05 -3.54
N TRP A 374 1.78 15.21 -2.90
CA TRP A 374 0.58 16.04 -2.84
C TRP A 374 0.06 16.37 -4.25
N TRP A 375 0.91 16.85 -5.15
CA TRP A 375 0.50 17.19 -6.52
C TRP A 375 -0.03 15.98 -7.28
N ARG A 376 0.67 14.84 -7.18
CA ARG A 376 0.24 13.59 -7.80
C ARG A 376 -1.11 13.12 -7.28
N THR A 377 -1.34 13.29 -5.98
CA THR A 377 -2.62 13.01 -5.33
C THR A 377 -3.74 13.87 -5.94
N GLN A 378 -3.50 15.18 -6.12
CA GLN A 378 -4.48 16.07 -6.75
C GLN A 378 -4.75 15.68 -8.21
N ALA A 379 -3.70 15.40 -8.98
CA ALA A 379 -3.81 15.09 -10.40
C ALA A 379 -4.51 13.75 -10.66
N ALA A 380 -4.22 12.71 -9.87
CA ALA A 380 -4.89 11.41 -9.96
C ALA A 380 -6.39 11.54 -9.67
N ALA A 381 -6.76 12.24 -8.59
CA ALA A 381 -8.16 12.47 -8.24
C ALA A 381 -8.91 13.32 -9.28
N TYR A 382 -8.23 14.28 -9.93
CA TYR A 382 -8.78 15.03 -11.04
C TYR A 382 -9.08 14.12 -12.24
N MET A 383 -8.08 13.33 -12.66
CA MET A 383 -8.17 12.49 -13.85
C MET A 383 -9.20 11.36 -13.71
N MET A 384 -9.32 10.77 -12.52
CA MET A 384 -10.08 9.54 -12.31
C MET A 384 -11.54 9.78 -11.88
N ARG A 385 -12.07 10.99 -12.05
CA ARG A 385 -13.50 11.26 -11.83
C ARG A 385 -14.33 10.38 -12.74
N MET A 386 -14.96 9.32 -12.22
CA MET A 386 -15.75 8.43 -13.07
C MET A 386 -17.01 9.12 -13.58
N ASN A 387 -17.35 8.87 -14.84
CA ASN A 387 -18.59 9.41 -15.41
C ASN A 387 -19.83 8.68 -14.88
N GLY A 388 -21.00 9.31 -15.00
CA GLY A 388 -22.26 8.79 -14.49
C GLY A 388 -22.56 7.34 -14.89
N PRO A 389 -22.55 6.97 -16.18
CA PRO A 389 -22.77 5.59 -16.62
C PRO A 389 -21.80 4.58 -16.02
N ALA A 390 -20.49 4.90 -16.01
CA ALA A 390 -19.48 4.01 -15.47
C ALA A 390 -19.62 3.85 -13.94
N LEU A 391 -19.96 4.92 -13.23
CA LEU A 391 -20.18 4.88 -11.79
C LEU A 391 -21.45 4.09 -11.42
N GLN A 392 -22.53 4.22 -12.20
CA GLN A 392 -23.73 3.38 -12.05
C GLN A 392 -23.40 1.90 -12.23
N ARG A 393 -22.61 1.56 -13.27
CA ARG A 393 -22.12 0.18 -13.47
C ARG A 393 -21.23 -0.28 -12.31
N LEU A 394 -20.34 0.58 -11.82
CA LEU A 394 -19.48 0.29 -10.67
C LEU A 394 -20.29 0.05 -9.40
N LYS A 395 -21.34 0.86 -9.13
CA LYS A 395 -22.26 0.66 -8.01
C LYS A 395 -23.04 -0.65 -8.15
N ALA A 396 -23.52 -0.95 -9.36
CA ALA A 396 -24.20 -2.22 -9.63
C ALA A 396 -23.29 -3.41 -9.33
N LEU A 397 -22.03 -3.38 -9.78
CA LEU A 397 -21.03 -4.40 -9.42
C LEU A 397 -20.84 -4.49 -7.90
N ARG A 398 -20.68 -3.34 -7.22
CA ARG A 398 -20.48 -3.29 -5.75
C ARG A 398 -21.60 -3.95 -4.95
N LEU A 399 -22.81 -3.95 -5.49
CA LEU A 399 -24.04 -4.50 -4.91
C LEU A 399 -24.46 -5.85 -5.51
N GLU A 400 -23.68 -6.39 -6.45
CA GLU A 400 -24.02 -7.61 -7.17
C GLU A 400 -23.87 -8.84 -6.24
N ASP A 401 -24.97 -9.56 -6.05
CA ASP A 401 -24.99 -10.79 -5.25
C ASP A 401 -24.03 -11.82 -5.85
N GLY A 402 -23.11 -12.32 -5.01
CA GLY A 402 -22.13 -13.33 -5.41
C GLY A 402 -20.87 -12.79 -6.10
N LEU A 403 -20.81 -11.50 -6.49
CA LEU A 403 -19.56 -10.91 -6.99
C LEU A 403 -18.54 -10.72 -5.86
N HIS A 404 -19.02 -10.47 -4.65
CA HIS A 404 -18.18 -10.30 -3.47
C HIS A 404 -18.42 -11.45 -2.49
N SER A 405 -17.33 -11.89 -1.86
CA SER A 405 -17.35 -12.91 -0.84
C SER A 405 -16.70 -12.39 0.42
N ALA A 406 -17.18 -12.87 1.57
CA ALA A 406 -16.50 -12.68 2.83
C ALA A 406 -16.50 -13.96 3.67
N THR A 407 -15.42 -14.18 4.40
CA THR A 407 -15.27 -15.31 5.34
C THR A 407 -14.64 -14.86 6.63
N THR A 408 -15.01 -15.51 7.72
CA THR A 408 -14.36 -15.38 9.02
C THR A 408 -14.20 -16.77 9.65
N HIS A 409 -13.73 -16.82 10.89
CA HIS A 409 -13.58 -18.07 11.64
C HIS A 409 -14.53 -18.09 12.83
N ASP A 410 -15.16 -19.23 13.07
CA ASP A 410 -16.01 -19.44 14.25
C ASP A 410 -15.17 -19.69 15.53
N ALA A 411 -15.84 -19.97 16.64
CA ALA A 411 -15.17 -20.26 17.91
C ALA A 411 -14.35 -21.57 17.89
N ALA A 412 -14.62 -22.48 16.95
CA ALA A 412 -13.86 -23.70 16.74
C ALA A 412 -12.70 -23.51 15.75
N GLY A 413 -12.53 -22.30 15.19
CA GLY A 413 -11.52 -22.00 14.18
C GLY A 413 -11.90 -22.51 12.78
N GLN A 414 -13.16 -22.83 12.53
CA GLN A 414 -13.62 -23.24 11.19
C GLN A 414 -13.97 -22.01 10.35
N VAL A 415 -13.60 -22.06 9.07
CA VAL A 415 -13.95 -21.01 8.11
C VAL A 415 -15.46 -21.03 7.87
N VAL A 416 -16.11 -19.91 8.12
CA VAL A 416 -17.55 -19.72 7.92
C VAL A 416 -17.82 -18.49 7.04
N PRO A 417 -18.88 -18.49 6.21
CA PRO A 417 -19.27 -17.33 5.44
C PRO A 417 -19.61 -16.14 6.36
N ALA A 418 -19.28 -14.93 5.90
CA ALA A 418 -19.63 -13.66 6.55
C ALA A 418 -20.39 -12.75 5.58
N PRO A 419 -21.23 -11.83 6.06
CA PRO A 419 -21.87 -10.85 5.19
C PRO A 419 -20.82 -9.88 4.63
N VAL A 420 -20.96 -9.52 3.35
CA VAL A 420 -20.17 -8.45 2.73
C VAL A 420 -20.82 -7.12 3.10
N PRO A 421 -20.18 -6.27 3.91
CA PRO A 421 -20.76 -4.99 4.31
C PRO A 421 -20.74 -4.01 3.13
N TYR A 422 -21.70 -3.07 3.07
CA TYR A 422 -21.67 -1.93 2.15
C TYR A 422 -22.15 -0.63 2.84
N PRO A 423 -21.30 0.41 2.89
CA PRO A 423 -19.86 0.37 2.67
C PRO A 423 -19.10 -0.49 3.69
N LEU A 424 -17.78 -0.63 3.54
CA LEU A 424 -16.93 -1.19 4.59
C LEU A 424 -17.10 -0.41 5.90
N PRO A 425 -17.22 -1.07 7.06
CA PRO A 425 -17.39 -0.39 8.33
C PRO A 425 -16.18 0.47 8.69
N ASP A 426 -16.40 1.57 9.43
CA ASP A 426 -15.29 2.37 9.96
C ASP A 426 -14.36 1.51 10.83
N GLY A 427 -13.06 1.79 10.73
CA GLY A 427 -12.00 0.99 11.34
C GLY A 427 -11.55 -0.24 10.55
N SER A 428 -12.19 -0.55 9.42
CA SER A 428 -11.76 -1.63 8.52
C SER A 428 -10.39 -1.36 7.88
N PHE A 429 -9.86 -2.40 7.25
CA PHE A 429 -8.62 -2.38 6.50
C PHE A 429 -8.86 -2.62 5.01
N SER A 430 -7.97 -2.10 4.17
CA SER A 430 -7.80 -2.52 2.79
C SER A 430 -6.36 -2.93 2.58
N MET A 431 -6.16 -4.10 1.99
CA MET A 431 -4.86 -4.62 1.58
C MET A 431 -4.84 -4.76 0.06
N HIS A 432 -3.84 -4.13 -0.58
CA HIS A 432 -3.53 -4.45 -1.97
C HIS A 432 -2.17 -5.15 -2.06
N VAL A 433 -2.23 -6.44 -2.36
CA VAL A 433 -1.06 -7.31 -2.47
C VAL A 433 -0.72 -7.45 -3.95
N ARG A 434 0.33 -6.75 -4.38
CA ARG A 434 0.83 -6.80 -5.76
C ARG A 434 1.92 -7.86 -5.86
N HIS A 435 1.60 -8.95 -6.52
CA HIS A 435 2.50 -10.02 -6.96
C HIS A 435 2.68 -9.97 -8.50
N GLY A 436 2.72 -11.11 -9.20
CA GLY A 436 2.76 -11.17 -10.66
C GLY A 436 4.06 -10.72 -11.32
N ASP A 437 3.89 -10.19 -12.54
CA ASP A 437 4.92 -9.58 -13.40
C ASP A 437 5.77 -8.52 -12.70
N LYS A 438 5.20 -7.90 -11.65
CA LYS A 438 5.85 -6.90 -10.80
C LYS A 438 7.11 -7.43 -10.08
N GLY A 439 7.30 -8.74 -9.98
CA GLY A 439 8.52 -9.34 -9.42
C GLY A 439 9.80 -8.97 -10.18
N ILE A 440 9.67 -8.46 -11.41
CA ILE A 440 10.78 -7.92 -12.20
C ILE A 440 11.14 -6.49 -11.75
N GLU A 441 10.17 -5.73 -11.22
CA GLU A 441 10.32 -4.32 -10.84
C GLU A 441 10.57 -4.12 -9.34
N MET A 442 10.07 -5.01 -8.48
CA MET A 442 10.20 -4.91 -7.03
C MET A 442 10.19 -6.27 -6.35
N GLU A 443 10.71 -6.30 -5.12
CA GLU A 443 10.59 -7.46 -4.24
C GLU A 443 9.10 -7.77 -3.98
N LEU A 444 8.69 -9.00 -4.27
CA LEU A 444 7.36 -9.48 -3.91
C LEU A 444 7.31 -9.76 -2.41
N ILE A 445 6.55 -8.94 -1.70
CA ILE A 445 6.40 -9.03 -0.25
C ILE A 445 5.37 -10.12 0.09
N PRO A 446 5.71 -11.13 0.91
CA PRO A 446 4.76 -12.17 1.32
C PRO A 446 3.52 -11.59 2.00
N PHE A 447 2.33 -12.14 1.70
CA PHE A 447 1.06 -11.67 2.24
C PHE A 447 1.07 -11.59 3.78
N ARG A 448 1.71 -12.55 4.44
CA ARG A 448 1.85 -12.56 5.90
C ARG A 448 2.40 -11.25 6.49
N LYS A 449 3.34 -10.58 5.82
CA LYS A 449 3.88 -9.28 6.30
C LYS A 449 2.81 -8.16 6.29
N TYR A 450 1.86 -8.20 5.36
CA TYR A 450 0.72 -7.28 5.34
C TYR A 450 -0.18 -7.52 6.55
N VAL A 451 -0.46 -8.79 6.85
CA VAL A 451 -1.27 -9.19 8.00
C VAL A 451 -0.59 -8.79 9.31
N ASP A 452 0.71 -9.06 9.46
CA ASP A 452 1.46 -8.69 10.68
C ASP A 452 1.43 -7.18 10.91
N ARG A 453 1.62 -6.37 9.86
CA ARG A 453 1.52 -4.91 9.99
C ARG A 453 0.13 -4.42 10.38
N ALA A 454 -0.92 -5.02 9.82
CA ALA A 454 -2.29 -4.67 10.18
C ALA A 454 -2.65 -5.09 11.62
N GLU A 455 -2.13 -6.25 12.07
CA GLU A 455 -2.27 -6.73 13.44
C GLU A 455 -1.58 -5.81 14.44
N GLU A 456 -0.33 -5.40 14.16
CA GLU A 456 0.39 -4.41 14.98
C GLU A 456 -0.42 -3.12 15.12
N PHE A 457 -0.93 -2.59 14.01
CA PHE A 457 -1.75 -1.38 14.03
C PHE A 457 -3.06 -1.57 14.80
N ALA A 458 -3.76 -2.68 14.61
CA ALA A 458 -5.00 -3.01 15.33
C ALA A 458 -4.76 -3.16 16.84
N ALA A 459 -3.64 -3.77 17.23
CA ALA A 459 -3.25 -3.92 18.63
C ALA A 459 -2.96 -2.56 19.31
N MET A 460 -2.36 -1.62 18.57
CA MET A 460 -2.08 -0.26 19.06
C MET A 460 -3.32 0.65 19.06
N ASN A 461 -4.33 0.37 18.24
CA ASN A 461 -5.47 1.27 17.99
C ASN A 461 -6.83 0.62 18.28
N MET A 462 -6.92 -0.11 19.38
CA MET A 462 -8.03 -1.00 19.75
C MET A 462 -9.47 -0.44 19.63
N ILE A 463 -9.67 0.86 19.86
CA ILE A 463 -11.01 1.47 19.82
C ILE A 463 -11.45 1.78 18.39
N MET A 464 -10.49 2.11 17.53
CA MET A 464 -10.73 2.70 16.21
C MET A 464 -10.59 1.70 15.08
N THR A 465 -10.15 0.47 15.36
CA THR A 465 -9.93 -0.58 14.36
C THR A 465 -10.95 -1.70 14.47
N ARG A 466 -11.30 -2.28 13.32
CA ARG A 466 -12.10 -3.50 13.20
C ARG A 466 -11.36 -4.46 12.29
N LYS A 467 -11.20 -5.72 12.68
CA LYS A 467 -10.54 -6.76 11.87
C LYS A 467 -11.43 -7.24 10.71
N THR A 468 -11.87 -6.30 9.88
CA THR A 468 -12.52 -6.54 8.60
C THR A 468 -11.60 -5.99 7.55
N CYS A 469 -11.13 -6.82 6.62
CA CYS A 469 -10.18 -6.39 5.60
C CYS A 469 -10.71 -6.73 4.20
N PHE A 470 -10.77 -5.73 3.33
CA PHE A 470 -10.90 -5.97 1.91
C PHE A 470 -9.53 -6.26 1.29
N ILE A 471 -9.42 -7.35 0.54
CA ILE A 471 -8.20 -7.73 -0.18
C ILE A 471 -8.43 -7.54 -1.68
N SER A 472 -7.56 -6.75 -2.30
CA SER A 472 -7.41 -6.67 -3.75
C SER A 472 -6.05 -7.23 -4.17
N THR A 473 -6.03 -8.13 -5.14
CA THR A 473 -4.82 -8.78 -5.63
C THR A 473 -5.09 -9.48 -6.97
N GLU A 474 -4.06 -9.70 -7.77
CA GLU A 474 -4.05 -10.54 -8.95
C GLU A 474 -3.71 -12.00 -8.65
N ASP A 475 -3.24 -12.30 -7.43
CA ASP A 475 -2.78 -13.62 -7.03
C ASP A 475 -3.85 -14.36 -6.21
N GLN A 476 -4.36 -15.47 -6.76
CA GLN A 476 -5.35 -16.30 -6.08
C GLN A 476 -4.79 -16.93 -4.79
N GLY A 477 -3.48 -17.21 -4.74
CA GLY A 477 -2.82 -17.78 -3.57
C GLY A 477 -2.93 -16.89 -2.33
N VAL A 478 -2.90 -15.57 -2.51
CA VAL A 478 -3.11 -14.59 -1.42
C VAL A 478 -4.50 -14.72 -0.81
N LEU A 479 -5.53 -14.88 -1.65
CA LEU A 479 -6.91 -15.05 -1.17
C LEU A 479 -7.10 -16.39 -0.46
N ASP A 480 -6.42 -17.43 -0.94
CA ASP A 480 -6.48 -18.76 -0.33
C ASP A 480 -5.74 -18.80 1.00
N GLU A 481 -4.60 -18.10 1.12
CA GLU A 481 -3.89 -17.90 2.39
C GLU A 481 -4.74 -17.09 3.39
N ALA A 482 -5.35 -15.98 2.96
CA ALA A 482 -6.20 -15.15 3.82
C ALA A 482 -7.33 -15.95 4.47
N LYS A 483 -8.00 -16.83 3.71
CA LYS A 483 -9.07 -17.69 4.24
C LYS A 483 -8.62 -18.59 5.39
N GLN A 484 -7.33 -18.92 5.49
CA GLN A 484 -6.79 -19.77 6.57
C GLN A 484 -6.40 -18.96 7.82
N ILE A 485 -6.35 -17.62 7.73
CA ILE A 485 -5.95 -16.76 8.83
C ILE A 485 -7.20 -16.36 9.62
N GLY A 486 -7.41 -16.99 10.77
CA GLY A 486 -8.43 -16.59 11.75
C GLY A 486 -7.96 -15.43 12.61
N ASN A 487 -7.18 -15.72 13.63
CA ASN A 487 -6.48 -14.73 14.42
C ASN A 487 -4.97 -14.98 14.30
N ALA A 488 -4.20 -13.95 13.93
CA ALA A 488 -2.77 -14.06 13.75
C ALA A 488 -1.98 -13.92 15.07
N TRP A 489 -2.59 -13.46 16.17
CA TRP A 489 -1.95 -13.23 17.47
C TRP A 489 -2.78 -13.78 18.64
N ILE A 490 -2.28 -14.83 19.30
CA ILE A 490 -2.94 -15.47 20.45
C ILE A 490 -2.50 -14.77 21.75
N SER A 491 -2.90 -13.50 21.93
CA SER A 491 -2.91 -12.91 23.26
C SER A 491 -4.36 -12.90 23.77
N PRO A 492 -4.70 -13.65 24.83
CA PRO A 492 -6.09 -13.82 25.26
C PRO A 492 -6.75 -12.57 25.85
N ASN A 493 -6.01 -11.45 26.02
CA ASN A 493 -6.45 -10.29 26.80
C ASN A 493 -6.45 -8.96 26.02
N THR A 494 -6.38 -8.97 24.69
CA THR A 494 -6.47 -7.75 23.87
C THR A 494 -7.71 -7.79 22.99
N THR A 495 -8.30 -6.63 22.67
CA THR A 495 -9.31 -6.49 21.61
C THR A 495 -8.82 -6.99 20.24
N SER A 496 -7.50 -7.17 20.09
CA SER A 496 -6.90 -7.84 18.93
C SER A 496 -7.11 -9.37 18.92
N ASN A 497 -7.92 -9.95 19.81
CA ASN A 497 -8.21 -11.39 19.78
C ASN A 497 -9.42 -11.74 18.88
N GLU A 498 -10.00 -10.77 18.17
CA GLU A 498 -11.03 -11.04 17.17
C GLU A 498 -10.42 -11.77 15.95
N ASN A 499 -11.23 -12.66 15.36
CA ASN A 499 -10.90 -13.26 14.07
C ASN A 499 -11.05 -12.20 12.96
N TRP A 500 -10.17 -12.27 11.97
CA TRP A 500 -10.32 -11.50 10.76
C TRP A 500 -11.58 -11.91 9.99
N THR A 501 -12.25 -10.90 9.44
CA THR A 501 -13.22 -11.06 8.37
C THR A 501 -12.56 -10.60 7.08
N TRP A 502 -12.25 -11.55 6.21
CA TRP A 502 -11.64 -11.29 4.91
C TRP A 502 -12.72 -11.10 3.87
N VAL A 503 -12.62 -10.02 3.09
CA VAL A 503 -13.57 -9.63 2.05
C VAL A 503 -12.80 -9.51 0.73
N TRP A 504 -13.33 -10.07 -0.35
CA TRP A 504 -12.71 -9.96 -1.67
C TRP A 504 -13.77 -10.01 -2.78
N SER A 505 -13.35 -9.74 -4.02
CA SER A 505 -14.20 -9.95 -5.20
C SER A 505 -13.82 -11.19 -5.97
N ASN A 506 -14.84 -11.92 -6.40
CA ASN A 506 -14.77 -13.09 -7.28
C ASN A 506 -14.66 -12.65 -8.75
N ILE A 507 -13.69 -11.78 -9.05
CA ILE A 507 -13.37 -11.41 -10.43
C ILE A 507 -12.31 -12.36 -10.97
N PRO A 508 -12.27 -12.60 -12.29
CA PRO A 508 -11.22 -13.41 -12.90
C PRO A 508 -9.84 -12.82 -12.63
N ARG A 509 -8.86 -13.69 -12.32
CA ARG A 509 -7.48 -13.30 -11.99
C ARG A 509 -6.49 -14.17 -12.73
N ILE A 510 -5.39 -13.57 -13.12
CA ILE A 510 -4.16 -14.28 -13.47
C ILE A 510 -2.99 -13.58 -12.82
N ASN A 511 -1.99 -14.38 -12.46
CA ASN A 511 -0.72 -13.89 -11.93
C ASN A 511 0.16 -13.37 -13.09
N GLY A 512 -0.29 -12.31 -13.74
CA GLY A 512 0.31 -11.75 -14.95
C GLY A 512 -0.01 -10.27 -15.11
N GLY A 513 0.54 -9.66 -16.17
CA GLY A 513 0.41 -8.23 -16.42
C GLY A 513 -1.02 -7.80 -16.79
N PRO A 514 -1.33 -6.50 -16.71
CA PRO A 514 -2.67 -5.97 -16.98
C PRO A 514 -3.15 -6.27 -18.41
N VAL A 515 -2.24 -6.23 -19.39
CA VAL A 515 -2.56 -6.56 -20.79
C VAL A 515 -2.95 -8.02 -20.95
N GLU A 516 -2.23 -8.92 -20.29
CA GLU A 516 -2.53 -10.34 -20.31
C GLU A 516 -3.91 -10.62 -19.69
N GLN A 517 -4.23 -9.93 -18.58
CA GLN A 517 -5.55 -10.04 -17.96
C GLN A 517 -6.67 -9.59 -18.90
N LEU A 518 -6.51 -8.44 -19.55
CA LEU A 518 -7.50 -7.91 -20.50
C LEU A 518 -7.67 -8.80 -21.72
N ASN A 519 -6.57 -9.32 -22.26
CA ASN A 519 -6.61 -10.22 -23.42
C ASN A 519 -7.27 -11.56 -23.07
N LYS A 520 -7.13 -12.02 -21.83
CA LYS A 520 -7.71 -13.29 -21.38
C LYS A 520 -9.17 -13.17 -20.96
N PHE A 521 -9.56 -12.02 -20.40
CA PHE A 521 -10.85 -11.87 -19.75
C PHE A 521 -11.73 -10.81 -20.42
N GLY A 522 -12.60 -11.28 -21.32
CA GLY A 522 -13.84 -10.61 -21.73
C GLY A 522 -13.70 -9.17 -22.19
N ASN A 523 -14.78 -8.41 -22.04
CA ASN A 523 -14.87 -7.02 -22.46
C ASN A 523 -13.89 -6.14 -21.67
N ARG A 524 -12.97 -5.47 -22.36
CA ARG A 524 -11.90 -4.66 -21.75
C ARG A 524 -12.46 -3.53 -20.90
N THR A 525 -13.50 -2.85 -21.38
CA THR A 525 -14.15 -1.75 -20.66
C THR A 525 -14.80 -2.25 -19.36
N ASP A 526 -15.59 -3.33 -19.41
CA ASP A 526 -16.24 -3.90 -18.21
C ASP A 526 -15.20 -4.45 -17.21
N MET A 527 -14.11 -5.04 -17.70
CA MET A 527 -12.99 -5.47 -16.85
C MET A 527 -12.31 -4.28 -16.17
N THR A 528 -12.06 -3.19 -16.89
CA THR A 528 -11.50 -1.98 -16.32
C THR A 528 -12.45 -1.37 -15.27
N ILE A 529 -13.76 -1.38 -15.50
CA ILE A 529 -14.74 -0.94 -14.48
C ILE A 529 -14.73 -1.88 -13.27
N LYS A 530 -14.55 -3.19 -13.44
CA LYS A 530 -14.35 -4.14 -12.32
C LYS A 530 -13.07 -3.84 -11.53
N TRP A 531 -12.00 -3.43 -12.19
CA TRP A 531 -10.79 -2.99 -11.50
C TRP A 531 -11.01 -1.68 -10.74
N MET A 532 -11.71 -0.71 -11.34
CA MET A 532 -12.15 0.50 -10.64
C MET A 532 -13.06 0.15 -9.46
N GLN A 533 -13.90 -0.87 -9.57
CA GLN A 533 -14.69 -1.35 -8.45
C GLN A 533 -13.80 -1.86 -7.30
N GLN A 534 -12.71 -2.59 -7.58
CA GLN A 534 -11.73 -2.98 -6.54
C GLN A 534 -11.10 -1.77 -5.88
N LEU A 535 -10.72 -0.77 -6.66
CA LEU A 535 -10.14 0.48 -6.17
C LEU A 535 -11.13 1.23 -5.26
N PHE A 536 -12.38 1.38 -5.69
CA PHE A 536 -13.44 2.02 -4.92
C PHE A 536 -13.72 1.27 -3.62
N PHE A 537 -13.78 -0.06 -3.66
CA PHE A 537 -13.94 -0.91 -2.49
C PHE A 537 -12.76 -0.74 -1.50
N ALA A 538 -11.53 -0.64 -2.02
CA ALA A 538 -10.34 -0.40 -1.20
C ALA A 538 -10.40 0.94 -0.46
N ILE A 539 -10.79 2.03 -1.13
CA ILE A 539 -10.89 3.35 -0.49
C ILE A 539 -12.10 3.50 0.45
N GLU A 540 -13.04 2.54 0.46
CA GLU A 540 -14.06 2.45 1.52
C GLU A 540 -13.41 2.18 2.89
N ALA A 541 -12.22 1.59 2.95
CA ALA A 541 -11.50 1.36 4.20
C ALA A 541 -10.68 2.57 4.63
N PRO A 542 -10.69 2.97 5.91
CA PRO A 542 -9.81 4.03 6.38
C PRO A 542 -8.35 3.56 6.47
N ASN A 543 -8.09 2.34 6.95
CA ASN A 543 -6.73 1.84 7.13
C ASN A 543 -6.27 1.13 5.87
N VAL A 544 -5.19 1.61 5.24
CA VAL A 544 -4.68 1.00 4.00
C VAL A 544 -3.30 0.41 4.25
N VAL A 545 -3.09 -0.82 3.80
CA VAL A 545 -1.83 -1.55 3.90
C VAL A 545 -1.40 -1.94 2.50
N GLY A 546 -0.16 -1.64 2.13
CA GLY A 546 0.32 -1.91 0.79
C GLY A 546 1.77 -1.56 0.57
N THR A 547 2.17 -1.60 -0.70
CA THR A 547 3.49 -1.22 -1.18
C THR A 547 3.41 -0.08 -2.19
N ARG A 548 3.97 1.10 -1.91
CA ARG A 548 3.91 2.24 -2.86
C ARG A 548 4.81 2.05 -4.08
N GLY A 549 5.68 1.04 -4.10
CA GLY A 549 6.29 0.54 -5.35
C GLY A 549 5.25 0.15 -6.43
N SER A 550 4.01 -0.17 -6.05
CA SER A 550 2.91 -0.40 -6.98
C SER A 550 2.13 0.87 -7.27
N GLY A 551 2.04 1.25 -8.56
CA GLY A 551 1.18 2.34 -9.02
C GLY A 551 -0.28 2.17 -8.62
N TRP A 552 -0.77 0.93 -8.46
CA TRP A 552 -2.12 0.67 -7.96
C TRP A 552 -2.29 1.05 -6.49
N ASN A 553 -1.33 0.67 -5.65
CA ASN A 553 -1.28 1.04 -4.24
C ASN A 553 -1.19 2.56 -4.05
N ARG A 554 -0.36 3.23 -4.87
CA ARG A 554 -0.28 4.70 -4.90
C ARG A 554 -1.64 5.32 -5.23
N MET A 555 -2.36 4.81 -6.23
CA MET A 555 -3.72 5.31 -6.54
C MET A 555 -4.70 5.07 -5.39
N ILE A 556 -4.67 3.93 -4.68
CA ILE A 556 -5.52 3.72 -3.50
C ILE A 556 -5.26 4.81 -2.45
N ASP A 557 -3.99 5.09 -2.16
CA ASP A 557 -3.60 6.12 -1.19
C ASP A 557 -3.96 7.53 -1.66
N GLU A 558 -3.69 7.87 -2.92
CA GLU A 558 -3.99 9.18 -3.49
C GLU A 558 -5.50 9.46 -3.52
N LEU A 559 -6.29 8.51 -4.00
CA LEU A 559 -7.72 8.71 -4.18
C LEU A 559 -8.48 8.72 -2.85
N ARG A 560 -8.12 7.85 -1.88
CA ARG A 560 -8.74 7.92 -0.55
C ARG A 560 -8.49 9.28 0.09
N CYS A 561 -7.34 9.91 -0.18
CA CYS A 561 -6.99 11.20 0.41
C CYS A 561 -7.84 12.37 -0.11
N ILE A 562 -8.34 12.30 -1.34
CA ILE A 562 -9.12 13.39 -1.95
C ILE A 562 -10.61 13.10 -1.88
N TRP A 563 -11.02 11.84 -2.10
CA TRP A 563 -12.43 11.50 -2.21
C TRP A 563 -13.07 11.03 -0.91
N VAL A 564 -12.29 10.60 0.10
CA VAL A 564 -12.86 9.95 1.30
C VAL A 564 -12.33 10.55 2.61
N ASP A 565 -11.10 10.18 2.99
CA ASP A 565 -10.44 10.56 4.24
C ASP A 565 -8.97 10.09 4.22
N CYS A 566 -8.01 11.00 4.43
CA CYS A 566 -6.58 10.68 4.51
C CYS A 566 -6.03 10.56 5.95
N ARG A 567 -6.83 10.80 6.98
CA ARG A 567 -6.31 10.99 8.35
C ARG A 567 -5.70 9.73 8.95
N THR A 568 -6.18 8.57 8.53
CA THR A 568 -5.61 7.28 8.92
C THR A 568 -4.39 6.95 8.06
N PRO A 569 -3.35 6.34 8.65
CA PRO A 569 -2.10 6.12 7.95
C PRO A 569 -2.26 5.11 6.82
N TYR A 570 -1.40 5.26 5.82
CA TYR A 570 -1.04 4.18 4.91
C TYR A 570 0.14 3.43 5.51
N MET A 571 -0.02 2.14 5.71
CA MET A 571 0.99 1.27 6.30
C MET A 571 1.82 0.63 5.19
N GLU A 572 3.02 1.17 4.99
CA GLU A 572 3.99 0.66 4.03
C GLU A 572 4.61 -0.66 4.52
N VAL A 573 4.58 -1.70 3.70
CA VAL A 573 5.16 -3.02 4.04
C VAL A 573 6.42 -3.36 3.24
N GLY A 574 6.72 -2.58 2.21
CA GLY A 574 7.97 -2.61 1.46
C GLY A 574 9.09 -1.81 2.13
N PRO A 575 10.18 -1.51 1.40
CA PRO A 575 11.31 -0.74 1.92
C PRO A 575 10.91 0.66 2.40
N PHE A 576 11.53 1.14 3.48
CA PHE A 576 11.14 2.33 4.26
C PHE A 576 11.22 3.69 3.52
N GLU A 577 11.77 3.72 2.30
CA GLU A 577 12.04 4.94 1.51
C GLU A 577 11.28 4.99 0.17
N ASP A 578 10.29 4.13 -0.04
CA ASP A 578 9.60 4.02 -1.33
C ASP A 578 8.85 5.29 -1.76
N TRP A 579 8.65 6.23 -0.83
CA TRP A 579 8.06 7.54 -1.09
C TRP A 579 9.06 8.62 -1.52
N VAL A 580 10.35 8.48 -1.18
CA VAL A 580 11.42 9.44 -1.53
C VAL A 580 11.73 9.38 -3.04
N HIS A 581 11.43 8.23 -3.65
CA HIS A 581 11.49 8.02 -5.08
C HIS A 581 10.11 7.86 -5.68
N TYR A 582 9.17 8.73 -5.29
CA TYR A 582 7.92 8.99 -6.03
C TYR A 582 8.24 9.58 -7.41
N ASN A 583 9.10 8.93 -8.19
CA ASN A 583 9.44 9.25 -9.56
C ASN A 583 8.39 8.63 -10.47
N PHE A 584 8.27 9.26 -11.63
CA PHE A 584 7.56 8.65 -12.72
C PHE A 584 8.63 7.98 -13.54
#